data_AF-A0A7X4C105-F1
#
_entry.id   AF-A0A7X4C105-F1
#
_cell.length_a   1.000
_cell.length_b   1.000
_cell.length_c   1.000
_cell.angle_alpha   90.00
_cell.angle_beta   90.00
_cell.angle_gamma   90.00
#
_symmetry.space_group_name_H-M   'P 1'
#
loop_
_entity.id
_entity.type
_entity.pdbx_description
1 polymer ?
#
loop_
_entity_poly.entity_id
_entity_poly.type
_entity_poly.pdbx_seq_one_letter_code
_entity_poly.pdbx_strand_id
1 'polypeptide(L)'
;SGRVGRVGGGWGDAGRRGGCRGGRAGRPARRRPAAGGGGRRPPCGLRRNRRAAGDGAGVRLARATRNTAHERAGEHAFLPPTPPWDAPGPLPARGPHAVRTLLAAWLALAGLAHAGATVTSADILAASADTDCLDYRIVGGCLWLRCSIDGCSTRTSVKYRHYIPDAVVTAYPAAGLSPWTEVRALDGTADGGTYAKGAGTRATTGLRFKLAQGVGSPGIAWIEALNLPTTVCDPGPTPLVPYYSSAVDPMWRRPGVQGPLTLRHALRAVREPGPLGARWGPLYPRTGFVQQAHDYRAGAVAAQRVADIVTRRNQPHVYRALPGGGGRGQWPPGAVVEGDAGTHRWQLLAPRSGACGVFAGSATPPQGVVDPLGRNVSASGAYAWNLWRPYRCCRRRGQWLLHHWGN
;
A
#
# COMPACT_ATOMS: atom_id res chain seq x y z
N SER A 1 60.71 -20.01 45.80
CA SER A 1 59.73 -21.07 45.48
C SER A 1 59.48 -21.02 43.97
N GLY A 2 60.16 -21.78 43.11
CA GLY A 2 60.05 -23.24 42.88
C GLY A 2 58.69 -23.56 42.24
N ARG A 3 58.50 -24.08 41.01
CA ARG A 3 59.25 -24.91 40.02
C ARG A 3 58.80 -24.47 38.59
N VAL A 4 59.54 -24.49 37.48
CA VAL A 4 60.44 -25.45 36.78
C VAL A 4 59.76 -26.63 36.07
N GLY A 5 60.03 -26.75 34.76
CA GLY A 5 59.96 -27.95 33.89
C GLY A 5 59.55 -27.60 32.44
N ARG A 6 60.43 -27.35 31.44
CA ARG A 6 61.32 -28.24 30.63
C ARG A 6 60.60 -29.45 30.00
N VAL A 7 60.89 -30.00 28.81
CA VAL A 7 61.71 -29.77 27.58
C VAL A 7 61.44 -30.99 26.66
N GLY A 8 61.64 -30.86 25.33
CA GLY A 8 62.05 -31.97 24.43
C GLY A 8 61.00 -32.37 23.36
N GLY A 9 61.29 -32.62 22.08
CA GLY A 9 62.54 -32.73 21.32
C GLY A 9 62.73 -34.13 20.69
N GLY A 10 62.81 -34.22 19.35
CA GLY A 10 63.29 -35.38 18.55
C GLY A 10 62.20 -36.08 17.70
N TRP A 11 62.23 -36.14 16.35
CA TRP A 11 63.13 -36.75 15.33
C TRP A 11 62.88 -38.25 15.01
N GLY A 12 62.85 -38.58 13.70
CA GLY A 12 62.83 -39.92 13.08
C GLY A 12 61.47 -40.28 12.42
N ASP A 13 61.20 -40.33 11.12
CA ASP A 13 61.89 -40.61 9.84
C ASP A 13 61.58 -42.02 9.25
N ALA A 14 61.48 -42.06 7.90
CA ALA A 14 61.43 -43.21 6.96
C ALA A 14 60.08 -43.83 6.47
N GLY A 15 59.86 -43.73 5.14
CA GLY A 15 59.30 -44.80 4.27
C GLY A 15 58.26 -44.37 3.20
N ARG A 16 58.67 -43.90 1.99
CA ARG A 16 58.65 -44.59 0.65
C ARG A 16 57.24 -45.07 0.17
N ARG A 17 56.73 -44.90 -1.08
CA ARG A 17 57.25 -44.68 -2.46
C ARG A 17 56.07 -44.34 -3.43
N GLY A 18 56.39 -43.70 -4.57
CA GLY A 18 55.63 -43.70 -5.86
C GLY A 18 54.94 -42.36 -6.18
N GLY A 19 55.37 -41.49 -7.12
CA GLY A 19 55.82 -41.72 -8.50
C GLY A 19 54.60 -41.64 -9.44
N CYS A 20 54.28 -40.53 -10.10
CA CYS A 20 54.76 -40.21 -11.46
C CYS A 20 54.67 -38.70 -11.81
N ARG A 21 55.77 -38.21 -12.43
CA ARG A 21 55.83 -37.02 -13.32
C ARG A 21 55.01 -37.33 -14.59
N GLY A 22 54.55 -36.40 -15.44
CA GLY A 22 54.81 -34.99 -15.68
C GLY A 22 54.17 -34.62 -17.03
N GLY A 23 54.19 -33.34 -17.40
CA GLY A 23 53.99 -32.94 -18.81
C GLY A 23 53.30 -31.59 -18.98
N ARG A 24 54.11 -30.55 -19.19
CA ARG A 24 53.70 -29.17 -19.45
C ARG A 24 53.35 -28.93 -20.93
N ALA A 25 52.48 -27.92 -21.11
CA ALA A 25 52.48 -26.86 -22.12
C ALA A 25 52.21 -27.18 -23.60
N GLY A 26 51.29 -26.40 -24.18
CA GLY A 26 51.12 -26.26 -25.63
C GLY A 26 49.79 -25.63 -26.04
N ARG A 27 49.71 -24.30 -26.03
CA ARG A 27 48.84 -23.48 -26.92
C ARG A 27 49.77 -22.77 -27.91
N PRO A 28 49.33 -22.13 -29.01
CA PRO A 28 47.98 -22.01 -29.60
C PRO A 28 47.95 -22.21 -31.14
N ALA A 29 46.77 -22.26 -31.78
CA ALA A 29 46.61 -21.74 -33.15
C ALA A 29 45.14 -21.48 -33.53
N ARG A 30 44.90 -20.29 -34.10
CA ARG A 30 43.67 -19.85 -34.77
C ARG A 30 43.53 -20.53 -36.14
N ARG A 31 42.29 -20.76 -36.61
CA ARG A 31 41.81 -20.50 -37.99
C ARG A 31 40.31 -20.81 -38.13
N ARG A 32 39.51 -19.80 -38.51
CA ARG A 32 38.29 -19.90 -39.36
C ARG A 32 38.77 -19.71 -40.83
N PRO A 33 37.95 -19.78 -41.93
CA PRO A 33 36.49 -19.94 -42.08
C PRO A 33 36.04 -20.90 -43.24
N ALA A 34 34.71 -21.06 -43.43
CA ALA A 34 33.94 -21.26 -44.69
C ALA A 34 32.67 -22.11 -44.36
N ALA A 35 31.42 -21.65 -44.48
CA ALA A 35 30.64 -21.17 -45.63
C ALA A 35 30.03 -22.29 -46.50
N GLY A 36 28.70 -22.24 -46.68
CA GLY A 36 27.87 -23.09 -47.56
C GLY A 36 27.12 -24.19 -46.78
N GLY A 37 25.80 -24.39 -46.86
CA GLY A 37 24.77 -23.87 -47.75
C GLY A 37 23.73 -24.98 -47.97
N GLY A 38 22.44 -24.68 -47.74
CA GLY A 38 21.32 -25.40 -48.36
C GLY A 38 20.71 -26.59 -47.59
N GLY A 39 19.37 -26.69 -47.67
CA GLY A 39 18.69 -27.98 -47.59
C GLY A 39 17.50 -28.07 -46.63
N ARG A 40 16.31 -27.70 -47.14
CA ARG A 40 14.99 -27.90 -46.54
C ARG A 40 14.67 -29.40 -46.29
N ARG A 41 13.96 -29.72 -45.21
CA ARG A 41 12.62 -30.39 -45.16
C ARG A 41 12.26 -30.88 -43.74
N PRO A 42 11.01 -30.70 -43.27
CA PRO A 42 10.50 -31.32 -42.05
C PRO A 42 9.83 -32.68 -42.36
N PRO A 43 9.73 -33.61 -41.40
CA PRO A 43 8.87 -34.77 -41.57
C PRO A 43 7.41 -34.49 -41.19
N CYS A 44 6.57 -35.14 -41.98
CA CYS A 44 5.12 -35.13 -42.05
C CYS A 44 4.39 -35.53 -40.75
N GLY A 45 3.19 -34.98 -40.59
CA GLY A 45 2.17 -35.52 -39.69
C GLY A 45 1.42 -36.72 -40.27
N LEU A 46 0.66 -37.40 -39.41
CA LEU A 46 -0.30 -38.43 -39.79
C LEU A 46 -1.56 -38.38 -38.91
N ARG A 47 -2.64 -37.94 -39.59
CA ARG A 47 -4.03 -38.46 -39.60
C ARG A 47 -4.85 -38.59 -38.31
N ARG A 48 -5.88 -37.72 -38.31
CA ARG A 48 -7.31 -37.94 -38.03
C ARG A 48 -7.77 -39.40 -37.88
N ASN A 49 -8.61 -39.62 -36.86
CA ASN A 49 -9.74 -40.55 -36.95
C ASN A 49 -11.04 -39.83 -36.56
N ARG A 50 -12.04 -39.90 -37.44
CA ARG A 50 -13.46 -39.57 -37.22
C ARG A 50 -14.24 -40.88 -37.27
N ARG A 51 -15.07 -41.15 -36.26
CA ARG A 51 -16.41 -41.78 -36.29
C ARG A 51 -17.06 -41.46 -34.92
N ALA A 52 -18.36 -41.43 -34.68
CA ALA A 52 -19.60 -41.03 -35.37
C ALA A 52 -20.74 -41.52 -34.44
N ALA A 53 -21.82 -40.74 -34.30
CA ALA A 53 -23.13 -41.10 -33.71
C ALA A 53 -23.17 -41.34 -32.18
N GLY A 54 -24.17 -40.92 -31.42
CA GLY A 54 -25.46 -40.28 -31.68
C GLY A 54 -26.28 -40.26 -30.38
N ASP A 55 -27.18 -39.27 -30.26
CA ASP A 55 -28.42 -39.21 -29.46
C ASP A 55 -28.38 -39.51 -27.93
N GLY A 56 -29.10 -38.85 -27.04
CA GLY A 56 -30.19 -37.89 -27.12
C GLY A 56 -30.95 -37.87 -25.79
N ALA A 57 -31.50 -36.70 -25.46
CA ALA A 57 -32.65 -36.43 -24.58
C ALA A 57 -32.59 -36.75 -23.07
N GLY A 58 -33.09 -35.79 -22.27
CA GLY A 58 -33.52 -36.11 -20.90
C GLY A 58 -33.73 -34.97 -19.89
N VAL A 59 -34.09 -33.75 -20.29
CA VAL A 59 -34.60 -32.73 -19.35
C VAL A 59 -36.05 -33.07 -18.98
N ARG A 60 -36.37 -33.17 -17.68
CA ARG A 60 -37.76 -33.15 -17.19
C ARG A 60 -37.95 -32.12 -16.08
N LEU A 61 -38.72 -31.09 -16.44
CA LEU A 61 -39.52 -30.26 -15.55
C LEU A 61 -40.84 -30.98 -15.22
N ALA A 62 -41.30 -30.87 -13.98
CA ALA A 62 -42.72 -30.92 -13.58
C ALA A 62 -42.80 -30.21 -12.22
N ARG A 63 -43.27 -28.96 -12.10
CA ARG A 63 -44.64 -28.42 -12.22
C ARG A 63 -45.55 -28.80 -11.03
N ALA A 64 -46.04 -27.73 -10.42
CA ALA A 64 -46.87 -27.63 -9.23
C ALA A 64 -48.26 -28.30 -9.32
N THR A 65 -48.82 -28.60 -8.16
CA THR A 65 -50.26 -28.61 -7.92
C THR A 65 -50.59 -27.95 -6.57
N ARG A 66 -51.68 -27.17 -6.58
CA ARG A 66 -52.30 -26.44 -5.47
C ARG A 66 -53.47 -27.25 -4.88
N ASN A 67 -53.89 -26.84 -3.67
CA ASN A 67 -55.26 -26.90 -3.09
C ASN A 67 -55.74 -28.32 -2.66
N THR A 68 -56.49 -28.55 -1.58
CA THR A 68 -57.35 -27.72 -0.71
C THR A 68 -57.74 -28.53 0.56
N ALA A 69 -57.96 -27.81 1.67
CA ALA A 69 -58.85 -28.01 2.83
C ALA A 69 -59.44 -29.39 3.23
N HIS A 70 -59.36 -29.72 4.52
CA HIS A 70 -60.53 -30.12 5.32
C HIS A 70 -60.31 -29.97 6.84
N GLU A 71 -61.30 -29.37 7.51
CA GLU A 71 -61.46 -29.21 8.96
C GLU A 71 -61.83 -30.53 9.68
N ARG A 72 -61.40 -30.72 10.94
CA ARG A 72 -62.27 -30.67 12.17
C ARG A 72 -61.63 -31.34 13.40
N ALA A 73 -61.94 -30.70 14.55
CA ALA A 73 -62.02 -31.19 15.93
C ALA A 73 -60.70 -31.65 16.58
N GLY A 74 -60.29 -31.18 17.76
CA GLY A 74 -60.99 -30.48 18.82
C GLY A 74 -60.68 -31.21 20.12
N GLU A 75 -59.84 -30.63 20.98
CA GLU A 75 -59.76 -31.04 22.39
C GLU A 75 -59.20 -29.89 23.23
N HIS A 76 -59.95 -29.57 24.28
CA HIS A 76 -59.79 -28.44 25.16
C HIS A 76 -58.74 -28.72 26.23
N ALA A 77 -57.75 -27.83 26.39
CA ALA A 77 -56.91 -27.77 27.58
C ALA A 77 -56.94 -26.35 28.16
N PHE A 78 -57.42 -26.29 29.39
CA PHE A 78 -57.60 -25.13 30.25
C PHE A 78 -56.23 -24.50 30.60
N LEU A 79 -56.04 -23.21 30.34
CA LEU A 79 -54.88 -22.43 30.82
C LEU A 79 -55.36 -21.38 31.84
N PRO A 80 -54.62 -21.16 32.95
CA PRO A 80 -54.96 -20.17 33.97
C PRO A 80 -54.69 -18.72 33.51
N PRO A 81 -55.34 -17.72 34.12
CA PRO A 81 -55.28 -16.33 33.66
C PRO A 81 -53.94 -15.64 33.95
N THR A 82 -53.47 -14.83 33.01
CA THR A 82 -52.28 -13.96 33.13
C THR A 82 -52.55 -12.73 34.00
N PRO A 83 -51.58 -12.27 34.81
CA PRO A 83 -51.69 -11.02 35.56
C PRO A 83 -51.54 -9.78 34.64
N PRO A 84 -52.07 -8.62 35.06
CA PRO A 84 -52.05 -7.40 34.26
C PRO A 84 -50.65 -6.79 34.15
N TRP A 85 -50.43 -6.16 33.00
CA TRP A 85 -49.27 -5.43 32.52
C TRP A 85 -49.02 -4.17 33.37
N ASP A 86 -47.97 -4.19 34.19
CA ASP A 86 -47.43 -2.96 34.78
C ASP A 86 -46.71 -2.15 33.71
N ALA A 87 -47.11 -0.89 33.57
CA ALA A 87 -46.46 0.08 32.70
C ALA A 87 -44.99 0.32 33.15
N PRO A 88 -44.03 0.46 32.22
CA PRO A 88 -42.67 0.79 32.60
C PRO A 88 -42.61 2.20 33.19
N GLY A 89 -42.18 2.29 34.46
CA GLY A 89 -41.92 3.55 35.14
C GLY A 89 -40.84 4.38 34.44
N PRO A 90 -40.83 5.71 34.64
CA PRO A 90 -39.90 6.60 33.95
C PRO A 90 -38.44 6.32 34.35
N LEU A 91 -37.58 6.19 33.35
CA LEU A 91 -36.13 6.08 33.53
C LEU A 91 -35.60 7.30 34.31
N PRO A 92 -34.68 7.13 35.28
CA PRO A 92 -34.08 8.26 35.98
C PRO A 92 -33.30 9.12 34.99
N ALA A 93 -33.62 10.40 34.96
CA ALA A 93 -32.96 11.40 34.13
C ALA A 93 -31.47 11.48 34.50
N ARG A 94 -30.62 10.83 33.70
CA ARG A 94 -29.16 10.97 33.79
C ARG A 94 -28.80 12.39 33.35
N GLY A 95 -28.34 13.21 34.30
CA GLY A 95 -28.00 14.60 34.06
C GLY A 95 -26.91 14.79 32.99
N PRO A 96 -26.81 16.01 32.42
CA PRO A 96 -25.89 16.35 31.32
C PRO A 96 -24.40 16.18 31.67
N HIS A 97 -24.08 15.97 32.94
CA HIS A 97 -22.72 15.71 33.42
C HIS A 97 -22.23 14.31 33.06
N ALA A 98 -23.10 13.29 33.04
CA ALA A 98 -22.71 11.92 32.72
C ALA A 98 -22.42 11.72 31.21
N VAL A 99 -23.12 12.46 30.36
CA VAL A 99 -22.88 12.47 28.90
C VAL A 99 -21.58 13.20 28.56
N ARG A 100 -21.30 14.30 29.27
CA ARG A 100 -20.05 15.07 29.11
C ARG A 100 -18.81 14.30 29.56
N THR A 101 -18.88 13.53 30.64
CA THR A 101 -17.75 12.71 31.10
C THR A 101 -17.49 11.52 30.17
N LEU A 102 -18.52 10.93 29.58
CA LEU A 102 -18.37 9.86 28.58
C LEU A 102 -17.78 10.36 27.25
N LEU A 103 -18.15 11.57 26.80
CA LEU A 103 -17.57 12.22 25.62
C LEU A 103 -16.11 12.63 25.84
N ALA A 104 -15.77 13.14 27.03
CA ALA A 104 -14.40 13.44 27.41
C ALA A 104 -13.54 12.17 27.52
N ALA A 105 -14.10 11.07 28.03
CA ALA A 105 -13.41 9.77 28.07
C ALA A 105 -13.21 9.16 26.67
N TRP A 106 -14.17 9.34 25.74
CA TRP A 106 -14.02 8.95 24.34
C TRP A 106 -12.96 9.77 23.58
N LEU A 107 -12.93 11.09 23.81
CA LEU A 107 -11.89 11.97 23.25
C LEU A 107 -10.50 11.69 23.85
N ALA A 108 -10.43 11.31 25.12
CA ALA A 108 -9.18 10.91 25.77
C ALA A 108 -8.66 9.54 25.28
N LEU A 109 -9.55 8.61 24.89
CA LEU A 109 -9.15 7.31 24.31
C LEU A 109 -8.65 7.44 22.86
N ALA A 110 -9.13 8.44 22.11
CA ALA A 110 -8.71 8.70 20.72
C ALA A 110 -7.26 9.21 20.61
N GLY A 111 -6.64 9.63 21.72
CA GLY A 111 -5.26 10.13 21.78
C GLY A 111 -4.18 9.06 22.03
N LEU A 112 -4.55 7.78 22.16
CA LEU A 112 -3.58 6.70 22.31
C LEU A 112 -2.84 6.50 20.98
N ALA A 113 -1.61 7.01 20.88
CA ALA A 113 -0.71 6.66 19.80
C ALA A 113 -0.59 5.13 19.71
N HIS A 114 -1.06 4.56 18.60
CA HIS A 114 -0.97 3.12 18.35
C HIS A 114 0.51 2.72 18.30
N ALA A 115 1.00 2.12 19.38
CA ALA A 115 2.32 1.51 19.45
C ALA A 115 2.18 0.02 19.16
N GLY A 116 1.75 -0.31 17.94
CA GLY A 116 1.48 -1.67 17.51
C GLY A 116 2.08 -1.96 16.14
N ALA A 117 2.53 -3.19 15.93
CA ALA A 117 3.03 -3.64 14.62
C ALA A 117 1.93 -3.75 13.55
N THR A 118 0.68 -3.43 13.92
CA THR A 118 -0.52 -3.51 13.09
C THR A 118 -1.29 -2.20 13.17
N VAL A 119 -2.27 -2.01 12.30
CA VAL A 119 -3.15 -0.85 12.30
C VAL A 119 -4.53 -1.29 11.78
N THR A 120 -5.59 -0.76 12.36
CA THR A 120 -6.97 -0.98 11.90
C THR A 120 -7.48 0.22 11.10
N SER A 121 -8.57 0.05 10.37
CA SER A 121 -9.24 1.13 9.64
C SER A 121 -9.72 2.25 10.58
N ALA A 122 -10.07 1.91 11.81
CA ALA A 122 -10.44 2.88 12.86
C ALA A 122 -9.22 3.71 13.30
N ASP A 123 -8.06 3.09 13.50
CA ASP A 123 -6.82 3.80 13.81
C ASP A 123 -6.41 4.75 12.67
N ILE A 124 -6.55 4.29 11.41
CA ILE A 124 -6.25 5.11 10.23
C ILE A 124 -7.22 6.29 10.13
N LEU A 125 -8.51 6.07 10.40
CA LEU A 125 -9.52 7.12 10.42
C LEU A 125 -9.18 8.17 11.49
N ALA A 126 -8.80 7.75 12.69
CA ALA A 126 -8.36 8.64 13.76
C ALA A 126 -7.09 9.43 13.37
N ALA A 127 -6.08 8.77 12.78
CA ALA A 127 -4.85 9.42 12.31
C ALA A 127 -5.08 10.43 11.18
N SER A 128 -6.21 10.32 10.46
CA SER A 128 -6.60 11.22 9.38
C SER A 128 -7.20 12.54 9.86
N ALA A 129 -7.43 12.70 11.16
CA ALA A 129 -7.82 13.97 11.78
C ALA A 129 -6.63 14.88 12.12
N ASP A 130 -5.41 14.50 11.74
CA ASP A 130 -4.18 15.27 11.97
C ASP A 130 -4.19 16.60 11.20
N THR A 131 -4.24 17.71 11.95
CA THR A 131 -4.31 19.07 11.40
C THR A 131 -3.02 19.52 10.75
N ASP A 132 -1.86 19.00 11.20
CA ASP A 132 -0.56 19.33 10.63
C ASP A 132 -0.38 18.65 9.27
N CYS A 133 -0.90 17.43 9.14
CA CYS A 133 -1.00 16.76 7.86
C CYS A 133 -1.97 17.46 6.90
N LEU A 134 -3.15 17.84 7.39
CA LEU A 134 -4.17 18.53 6.60
C LEU A 134 -3.64 19.84 6.00
N ASP A 135 -2.85 20.61 6.76
CA ASP A 135 -2.21 21.87 6.32
C ASP A 135 -3.19 22.78 5.56
N TYR A 136 -4.30 23.09 6.23
CA TYR A 136 -5.42 23.81 5.64
C TYR A 136 -5.11 25.30 5.47
N ARG A 137 -5.19 25.81 4.23
CA ARG A 137 -4.87 27.20 3.91
C ARG A 137 -5.85 27.80 2.93
N ILE A 138 -6.13 29.09 3.11
CA ILE A 138 -6.74 29.94 2.09
C ILE A 138 -5.63 30.41 1.15
N VAL A 139 -5.75 30.09 -0.14
CA VAL A 139 -4.71 30.43 -1.14
C VAL A 139 -5.14 31.53 -2.11
N GLY A 140 -6.44 31.78 -2.25
CA GLY A 140 -6.95 32.81 -3.14
C GLY A 140 -8.46 32.77 -3.32
N GLY A 141 -8.93 32.98 -4.55
CA GLY A 141 -10.35 33.00 -4.86
C GLY A 141 -10.69 32.57 -6.29
N CYS A 142 -11.98 32.40 -6.52
CA CYS A 142 -12.56 32.05 -7.81
C CYS A 142 -13.70 33.01 -8.15
N LEU A 143 -13.76 33.38 -9.42
CA LEU A 143 -14.83 34.17 -10.02
C LEU A 143 -15.71 33.26 -10.88
N TRP A 144 -16.99 33.21 -10.53
CA TRP A 144 -18.02 32.40 -11.16
C TRP A 144 -19.04 33.27 -11.89
N LEU A 145 -19.62 32.75 -12.96
CA LEU A 145 -20.81 33.29 -13.57
C LEU A 145 -22.01 32.43 -13.18
N ARG A 146 -23.01 33.08 -12.56
CA ARG A 146 -24.30 32.47 -12.23
C ARG A 146 -25.39 33.12 -13.08
N CYS A 147 -25.92 32.38 -14.05
CA CYS A 147 -27.06 32.80 -14.85
C CYS A 147 -28.36 32.18 -14.35
N SER A 148 -29.40 32.98 -14.25
CA SER A 148 -30.80 32.59 -14.07
C SER A 148 -31.63 33.16 -15.22
N ILE A 149 -32.94 32.93 -15.20
CA ILE A 149 -33.86 33.46 -16.22
C ILE A 149 -33.80 34.99 -16.26
N ASP A 150 -33.62 35.64 -15.11
CA ASP A 150 -33.57 37.10 -14.96
C ASP A 150 -32.19 37.73 -15.28
N GLY A 151 -31.25 36.94 -15.81
CA GLY A 151 -29.92 37.42 -16.22
C GLY A 151 -28.75 36.74 -15.50
N CYS A 152 -27.54 37.22 -15.79
CA CYS A 152 -26.29 36.66 -15.26
C CYS A 152 -25.64 37.58 -14.23
N SER A 153 -25.25 37.02 -13.08
CA SER A 153 -24.49 37.70 -12.03
C SER A 153 -23.14 37.02 -11.82
N THR A 154 -22.11 37.82 -11.57
CA THR A 154 -20.81 37.30 -11.15
C THR A 154 -20.85 36.99 -9.65
N ARG A 155 -20.21 35.89 -9.24
CA ARG A 155 -20.14 35.42 -7.85
C ARG A 155 -18.72 35.03 -7.51
N THR A 156 -18.26 35.38 -6.32
CA THR A 156 -16.92 35.00 -5.86
C THR A 156 -16.98 33.88 -4.81
N SER A 157 -15.91 33.09 -4.75
CA SER A 157 -15.72 32.09 -3.70
C SER A 157 -14.27 32.03 -3.27
N VAL A 158 -14.03 31.68 -2.00
CA VAL A 158 -12.68 31.44 -1.48
C VAL A 158 -12.10 30.16 -2.09
N LYS A 159 -10.79 30.19 -2.37
CA LYS A 159 -10.00 29.05 -2.83
C LYS A 159 -9.17 28.51 -1.67
N TYR A 160 -9.33 27.22 -1.41
CA TYR A 160 -8.62 26.51 -0.37
C TYR A 160 -7.56 25.58 -0.96
N ARG A 161 -6.53 25.32 -0.17
CA ARG A 161 -5.53 24.28 -0.39
C ARG A 161 -5.36 23.50 0.91
N HIS A 162 -5.40 22.18 0.84
CA HIS A 162 -5.12 21.28 1.96
C HIS A 162 -4.77 19.90 1.43
N TYR A 163 -4.21 19.05 2.28
CA TYR A 163 -3.88 17.68 1.92
C TYR A 163 -4.98 16.73 2.38
N ILE A 164 -5.36 15.81 1.50
CA ILE A 164 -6.32 14.74 1.77
C ILE A 164 -5.54 13.42 1.83
N PRO A 165 -5.83 12.52 2.80
CA PRO A 165 -5.24 11.19 2.83
C PRO A 165 -5.92 10.34 1.74
N ASP A 166 -5.37 10.35 0.53
CA ASP A 166 -5.96 9.68 -0.63
C ASP A 166 -5.92 8.16 -0.52
N ALA A 167 -4.84 7.63 0.03
CA ALA A 167 -4.60 6.20 0.11
C ALA A 167 -3.77 5.86 1.34
N VAL A 168 -3.87 4.62 1.79
CA VAL A 168 -2.93 3.99 2.70
C VAL A 168 -2.07 3.05 1.87
N VAL A 169 -0.76 3.17 2.04
CA VAL A 169 0.21 2.31 1.38
C VAL A 169 0.88 1.43 2.44
N THR A 170 0.85 0.12 2.22
CA THR A 170 1.52 -0.84 3.09
C THR A 170 2.74 -1.42 2.41
N ALA A 171 3.78 -1.75 3.17
CA ALA A 171 4.95 -2.51 2.70
C ALA A 171 5.35 -3.55 3.75
N TYR A 172 5.48 -4.82 3.35
CA TYR A 172 5.59 -5.95 4.27
C TYR A 172 6.34 -7.13 3.62
N PRO A 173 6.93 -8.06 4.39
CA PRO A 173 7.85 -9.04 3.83
C PRO A 173 7.18 -10.22 3.11
N ALA A 174 5.96 -10.62 3.50
CA ALA A 174 5.27 -11.78 2.91
C ALA A 174 3.74 -11.67 3.02
N ALA A 175 3.01 -12.40 2.16
CA ALA A 175 1.56 -12.42 2.17
C ALA A 175 0.99 -12.73 3.56
N GLY A 176 -0.10 -12.05 3.93
CA GLY A 176 -0.72 -12.15 5.24
C GLY A 176 -0.03 -11.34 6.34
N LEU A 177 1.15 -10.75 6.06
CA LEU A 177 1.89 -9.92 7.02
C LEU A 177 1.72 -8.41 6.80
N SER A 178 0.74 -7.98 5.98
CA SER A 178 0.37 -6.57 5.91
C SER A 178 0.05 -6.05 7.33
N PRO A 179 0.57 -4.89 7.75
CA PRO A 179 0.28 -4.36 9.07
C PRO A 179 -1.17 -3.87 9.18
N TRP A 180 -1.80 -3.51 8.06
CA TRP A 180 -3.22 -3.19 8.03
C TRP A 180 -4.04 -4.47 7.94
N THR A 181 -4.73 -4.81 9.03
CA THR A 181 -5.33 -6.13 9.26
C THR A 181 -6.40 -6.50 8.24
N GLU A 182 -7.24 -5.55 7.84
CA GLU A 182 -8.42 -5.75 6.99
C GLU A 182 -8.04 -5.99 5.52
N VAL A 183 -6.88 -5.52 5.08
CA VAL A 183 -6.42 -5.66 3.69
C VAL A 183 -5.50 -6.86 3.48
N ARG A 184 -5.18 -7.62 4.53
CA ARG A 184 -4.39 -8.88 4.42
C ARG A 184 -5.01 -9.87 3.46
N ALA A 185 -6.35 -9.91 3.38
CA ALA A 185 -7.06 -10.78 2.46
C ALA A 185 -6.75 -10.49 0.98
N LEU A 186 -6.26 -9.30 0.63
CA LEU A 186 -5.89 -8.92 -0.74
C LEU A 186 -4.58 -9.56 -1.22
N ASP A 187 -3.84 -10.23 -0.34
CA ASP A 187 -2.56 -10.85 -0.67
C ASP A 187 -2.68 -12.15 -1.47
N GLY A 188 -3.86 -12.78 -1.46
CA GLY A 188 -4.06 -14.09 -2.08
C GLY A 188 -3.01 -15.11 -1.63
N THR A 189 -2.41 -15.83 -2.57
CA THR A 189 -1.37 -16.84 -2.34
C THR A 189 0.03 -16.35 -2.73
N ALA A 190 0.28 -15.04 -2.75
CA ALA A 190 1.56 -14.51 -3.20
C ALA A 190 2.73 -14.97 -2.32
N ASP A 191 3.76 -15.55 -2.94
CA ASP A 191 4.96 -15.98 -2.23
C ASP A 191 5.62 -14.80 -1.51
N GLY A 192 5.98 -14.96 -0.23
CA GLY A 192 6.81 -13.96 0.43
C GLY A 192 8.17 -13.79 -0.25
N GLY A 193 8.86 -12.68 0.04
CA GLY A 193 10.31 -12.68 -0.06
C GLY A 193 10.86 -13.16 1.25
N THR A 194 11.17 -14.45 1.36
CA THR A 194 11.88 -14.92 2.54
C THR A 194 13.30 -14.35 2.51
N TYR A 195 13.54 -13.40 3.40
CA TYR A 195 14.83 -13.36 4.10
C TYR A 195 14.89 -14.64 4.91
N ALA A 196 15.28 -15.74 4.29
CA ALA A 196 15.89 -16.79 5.07
C ALA A 196 17.13 -16.13 5.68
N LYS A 197 17.01 -15.72 6.94
CA LYS A 197 18.15 -15.71 7.86
C LYS A 197 18.59 -17.17 7.87
N GLY A 198 19.39 -17.54 6.86
CA GLY A 198 19.84 -18.90 6.65
C GLY A 198 20.35 -19.41 7.98
N ALA A 199 19.87 -20.58 8.40
CA ALA A 199 20.39 -21.27 9.55
C ALA A 199 21.93 -21.26 9.46
N GLY A 200 22.58 -20.52 10.36
CA GLY A 200 24.02 -20.64 10.61
C GLY A 200 24.99 -19.63 9.99
N THR A 201 24.64 -18.71 9.08
CA THR A 201 25.66 -17.75 8.54
C THR A 201 25.13 -16.32 8.37
N ARG A 202 25.88 -15.36 8.94
CA ARG A 202 25.63 -13.91 8.91
C ARG A 202 25.85 -13.31 7.51
N ALA A 203 25.12 -13.75 6.50
CA ALA A 203 25.10 -13.07 5.20
C ALA A 203 23.97 -12.04 5.20
N THR A 204 24.23 -10.84 5.73
CA THR A 204 23.35 -9.68 5.52
C THR A 204 23.50 -9.21 4.08
N THR A 205 22.74 -9.79 3.15
CA THR A 205 22.63 -9.20 1.82
C THR A 205 21.89 -7.87 1.97
N GLY A 206 22.45 -6.79 1.43
CA GLY A 206 21.78 -5.48 1.42
C GLY A 206 20.55 -5.45 0.53
N LEU A 207 20.09 -6.59 -0.01
CA LEU A 207 18.95 -6.67 -0.92
C LEU A 207 17.71 -7.12 -0.16
N ARG A 208 16.77 -6.17 0.01
CA ARG A 208 15.34 -6.07 0.41
C ARG A 208 14.31 -6.70 -0.53
N PHE A 209 13.25 -7.37 -0.05
CA PHE A 209 12.05 -7.68 -0.81
C PHE A 209 10.86 -7.30 0.06
N LYS A 210 9.98 -6.48 -0.49
CA LYS A 210 8.72 -6.09 0.15
C LYS A 210 7.58 -6.32 -0.84
N LEU A 211 6.54 -7.00 -0.39
CA LEU A 211 5.21 -6.81 -0.94
C LEU A 211 4.71 -5.42 -0.52
N ALA A 212 3.88 -4.83 -1.36
CA ALA A 212 3.23 -3.57 -1.11
C ALA A 212 1.82 -3.50 -1.71
N GLN A 213 0.96 -2.70 -1.08
CA GLN A 213 -0.41 -2.45 -1.53
C GLN A 213 -0.71 -0.96 -1.43
N GLY A 214 -1.63 -0.48 -2.27
CA GLY A 214 -2.20 0.86 -2.19
C GLY A 214 -3.72 0.76 -2.20
N VAL A 215 -4.37 1.16 -1.10
CA VAL A 215 -5.81 1.05 -0.90
C VAL A 215 -6.34 2.42 -0.47
N GLY A 216 -7.53 2.81 -0.94
CA GLY A 216 -8.14 4.10 -0.59
C GLY A 216 -8.28 4.26 0.92
N SER A 217 -7.90 5.43 1.45
CA SER A 217 -7.86 5.63 2.90
C SER A 217 -9.27 5.64 3.50
N PRO A 218 -9.53 4.94 4.61
CA PRO A 218 -10.76 5.14 5.39
C PRO A 218 -10.88 6.57 5.93
N GLY A 219 -9.77 7.31 6.04
CA GLY A 219 -9.76 8.74 6.41
C GLY A 219 -10.61 9.63 5.51
N ILE A 220 -10.86 9.21 4.27
CA ILE A 220 -11.75 9.91 3.34
C ILE A 220 -13.18 9.95 3.87
N ALA A 221 -13.62 8.91 4.58
CA ALA A 221 -14.96 8.84 5.15
C ALA A 221 -15.19 9.93 6.21
N TRP A 222 -14.13 10.44 6.87
CA TRP A 222 -14.26 11.59 7.78
C TRP A 222 -14.66 12.87 7.04
N ILE A 223 -14.14 13.09 5.83
CA ILE A 223 -14.47 14.26 5.00
C ILE A 223 -15.95 14.20 4.57
N GLU A 224 -16.43 13.00 4.25
CA GLU A 224 -17.83 12.74 3.91
C GLU A 224 -18.75 12.89 5.15
N ALA A 225 -18.34 12.32 6.30
CA ALA A 225 -19.14 12.28 7.53
C ALA A 225 -19.30 13.64 8.20
N LEU A 226 -18.28 14.52 8.10
CA LEU A 226 -18.36 15.86 8.68
C LEU A 226 -19.38 16.77 7.99
N ASN A 227 -19.87 16.40 6.80
CA ASN A 227 -20.77 17.23 6.01
C ASN A 227 -20.33 18.71 6.02
N LEU A 228 -19.05 18.95 5.74
CA LEU A 228 -18.47 20.28 5.51
C LEU A 228 -18.30 20.56 4.00
N PRO A 229 -19.36 20.47 3.17
CA PRO A 229 -19.26 20.60 1.71
C PRO A 229 -18.88 22.01 1.24
N THR A 230 -18.53 22.90 2.18
CA THR A 230 -18.28 24.32 1.90
C THR A 230 -16.85 24.76 2.15
N THR A 231 -16.01 23.91 2.78
CA THR A 231 -14.64 24.25 3.17
C THR A 231 -13.61 23.18 2.80
N VAL A 232 -13.99 21.90 2.74
CA VAL A 232 -13.07 20.81 2.36
C VAL A 232 -13.24 20.47 0.88
N CYS A 233 -12.16 20.01 0.25
CA CYS A 233 -12.14 19.68 -1.17
C CYS A 233 -12.65 18.27 -1.37
N ASP A 234 -13.36 18.02 -2.47
CA ASP A 234 -13.85 16.69 -2.77
C ASP A 234 -12.67 15.72 -2.99
N PRO A 235 -12.62 14.60 -2.24
CA PRO A 235 -11.60 13.59 -2.42
C PRO A 235 -11.75 12.95 -3.80
N GLY A 236 -10.63 12.62 -4.44
CA GLY A 236 -10.64 11.81 -5.66
C GLY A 236 -11.02 10.35 -5.37
N PRO A 237 -10.24 9.63 -4.54
CA PRO A 237 -10.40 8.20 -4.35
C PRO A 237 -11.57 7.81 -3.44
N THR A 238 -11.99 6.55 -3.57
CA THR A 238 -13.05 5.93 -2.75
C THR A 238 -12.40 5.18 -1.57
N PRO A 239 -12.92 5.31 -0.34
CA PRO A 239 -12.37 4.63 0.82
C PRO A 239 -12.42 3.10 0.67
N LEU A 240 -11.41 2.41 1.20
CA LEU A 240 -11.30 0.94 1.24
C LEU A 240 -11.26 0.22 -0.12
N VAL A 241 -11.18 0.96 -1.23
CA VAL A 241 -11.04 0.37 -2.57
C VAL A 241 -9.56 0.07 -2.85
N PRO A 242 -9.20 -1.17 -3.25
CA PRO A 242 -7.82 -1.48 -3.62
C PRO A 242 -7.49 -0.89 -5.00
N TYR A 243 -6.46 -0.04 -5.04
CA TYR A 243 -5.93 0.55 -6.27
C TYR A 243 -4.72 -0.22 -6.81
N TYR A 244 -3.94 -0.82 -5.91
CA TYR A 244 -2.79 -1.64 -6.28
C TYR A 244 -2.53 -2.74 -5.26
N SER A 245 -2.17 -3.92 -5.74
CA SER A 245 -1.60 -4.98 -4.92
C SER A 245 -0.46 -5.63 -5.69
N SER A 246 0.74 -5.57 -5.13
CA SER A 246 1.92 -6.21 -5.69
C SER A 246 1.84 -7.74 -5.72
N ALA A 247 0.96 -8.32 -4.90
CA ALA A 247 0.75 -9.76 -4.82
C ALA A 247 0.24 -10.35 -6.15
N VAL A 248 -0.59 -9.58 -6.87
CA VAL A 248 -1.22 -9.99 -8.14
C VAL A 248 -0.58 -9.33 -9.36
N ASP A 249 0.49 -8.55 -9.18
CA ASP A 249 1.18 -7.84 -10.26
C ASP A 249 2.51 -8.52 -10.62
N PRO A 250 2.60 -9.23 -11.75
CA PRO A 250 3.81 -9.95 -12.15
C PRO A 250 5.02 -9.01 -12.34
N MET A 251 4.78 -7.75 -12.71
CA MET A 251 5.85 -6.78 -12.96
C MET A 251 6.56 -6.34 -11.68
N TRP A 252 5.95 -6.56 -10.51
CA TRP A 252 6.57 -6.28 -9.22
C TRP A 252 7.78 -7.17 -8.94
N ARG A 253 7.77 -8.42 -9.42
CA ARG A 253 8.89 -9.36 -9.27
C ARG A 253 9.79 -9.42 -10.49
N ARG A 254 9.18 -9.37 -11.67
CA ARG A 254 9.86 -9.55 -12.95
C ARG A 254 9.68 -8.29 -13.78
N PRO A 255 10.55 -7.28 -13.64
CA PRO A 255 10.40 -5.99 -14.31
C PRO A 255 10.83 -6.08 -15.79
N GLY A 256 10.30 -7.02 -16.57
CA GLY A 256 10.72 -7.23 -17.96
C GLY A 256 10.53 -5.96 -18.81
N VAL A 257 9.36 -5.33 -18.70
CA VAL A 257 9.03 -4.09 -19.43
C VAL A 257 9.70 -2.86 -18.81
N GLN A 258 9.92 -2.86 -17.49
CA GLN A 258 10.43 -1.69 -16.76
C GLN A 258 11.95 -1.65 -16.65
N GLY A 259 12.63 -2.78 -16.80
CA GLY A 259 14.09 -2.88 -16.76
C GLY A 259 14.76 -1.89 -17.71
N PRO A 260 14.36 -1.84 -19.02
CA PRO A 260 14.90 -0.87 -19.97
C PRO A 260 14.64 0.60 -19.60
N LEU A 261 13.62 0.85 -18.76
CA LEU A 261 13.24 2.19 -18.32
C LEU A 261 14.10 2.70 -17.15
N THR A 262 14.98 1.86 -16.61
CA THR A 262 15.83 2.20 -15.47
C THR A 262 16.82 3.30 -15.83
N LEU A 263 17.47 3.23 -17.00
CA LEU A 263 18.48 4.22 -17.39
C LEU A 263 17.87 5.62 -17.57
N ARG A 264 16.71 5.73 -18.24
CA ARG A 264 15.99 7.01 -18.40
C ARG A 264 15.48 7.60 -17.08
N HIS A 265 15.42 6.80 -16.02
CA HIS A 265 14.98 7.23 -14.68
C HIS A 265 16.07 7.06 -13.62
N ALA A 266 17.34 6.96 -14.01
CA ALA A 266 18.45 6.68 -13.09
C ALA A 266 18.61 7.76 -12.00
N LEU A 267 18.16 8.99 -12.26
CA LEU A 267 18.18 10.10 -11.31
C LEU A 267 16.97 10.15 -10.37
N ARG A 268 15.92 9.35 -10.62
CA ARG A 268 14.75 9.26 -9.74
C ARG A 268 15.03 8.27 -8.61
N ALA A 269 15.13 8.80 -7.41
CA ALA A 269 15.39 8.02 -6.21
C ALA A 269 14.62 8.59 -5.02
N VAL A 270 14.20 7.71 -4.12
CA VAL A 270 13.72 8.12 -2.80
C VAL A 270 14.92 8.61 -2.02
N ARG A 271 14.79 9.79 -1.44
CA ARG A 271 15.87 10.46 -0.72
C ARG A 271 15.30 11.31 0.40
N GLU A 272 16.18 11.65 1.32
CA GLU A 272 15.90 12.64 2.36
C GLU A 272 15.66 14.02 1.73
N PRO A 273 14.86 14.90 2.37
CA PRO A 273 14.66 16.26 1.89
C PRO A 273 15.98 17.03 1.73
N GLY A 274 16.03 17.90 0.73
CA GLY A 274 17.18 18.75 0.44
C GLY A 274 18.05 18.28 -0.72
N PRO A 275 18.88 19.18 -1.30
CA PRO A 275 19.68 18.89 -2.49
C PRO A 275 20.78 17.83 -2.26
N LEU A 276 21.21 17.65 -1.01
CA LEU A 276 22.24 16.70 -0.60
C LEU A 276 21.69 15.54 0.26
N GLY A 277 20.36 15.37 0.30
CA GLY A 277 19.72 14.34 1.10
C GLY A 277 20.16 12.92 0.71
N ALA A 278 20.39 12.07 1.72
CA ALA A 278 20.87 10.71 1.48
C ALA A 278 19.89 9.91 0.62
N ARG A 279 20.40 9.22 -0.40
CA ARG A 279 19.56 8.38 -1.28
C ARG A 279 19.24 7.07 -0.56
N TRP A 280 17.95 6.77 -0.45
CA TRP A 280 17.46 5.54 0.14
C TRP A 280 17.30 4.43 -0.89
N GLY A 281 17.00 4.75 -2.15
CA GLY A 281 16.95 3.74 -3.20
C GLY A 281 16.41 4.27 -4.51
N PRO A 282 16.76 3.64 -5.65
CA PRO A 282 16.25 4.04 -6.95
C PRO A 282 14.75 3.77 -7.05
N LEU A 283 14.01 4.62 -7.76
CA LEU A 283 12.60 4.37 -8.00
C LEU A 283 12.39 3.25 -9.03
N TYR A 284 13.19 3.23 -10.10
CA TYR A 284 13.11 2.22 -11.16
C TYR A 284 14.21 1.14 -11.03
N PRO A 285 13.92 -0.11 -11.44
CA PRO A 285 12.59 -0.61 -11.80
C PRO A 285 11.68 -0.64 -10.56
N ARG A 286 10.38 -0.37 -10.73
CA ARG A 286 9.43 -0.32 -9.61
C ARG A 286 9.03 -1.73 -9.19
N THR A 287 9.95 -2.40 -8.48
CA THR A 287 9.81 -3.78 -8.00
C THR A 287 9.73 -3.84 -6.49
N GLY A 288 9.52 -5.05 -5.96
CA GLY A 288 9.67 -5.30 -4.52
C GLY A 288 11.13 -5.30 -4.06
N PHE A 289 12.09 -5.39 -4.99
CA PHE A 289 13.51 -5.54 -4.67
C PHE A 289 14.18 -4.19 -4.34
N VAL A 290 14.52 -4.09 -3.06
CA VAL A 290 15.17 -3.09 -2.21
C VAL A 290 16.67 -3.15 -1.96
N GLN A 291 17.61 -2.61 -2.74
CA GLN A 291 19.01 -2.60 -2.25
C GLN A 291 19.23 -1.57 -1.12
N GLN A 292 18.90 -1.96 0.12
CA GLN A 292 19.09 -1.21 1.36
C GLN A 292 19.40 -2.11 2.56
N ALA A 293 20.41 -1.69 3.34
CA ALA A 293 20.71 -2.30 4.64
C ALA A 293 19.60 -2.02 5.66
N HIS A 294 19.05 -0.79 5.67
CA HIS A 294 18.04 -0.37 6.63
C HIS A 294 16.63 -0.79 6.19
N ASP A 295 15.88 -1.47 7.05
CA ASP A 295 14.60 -2.07 6.69
C ASP A 295 13.48 -1.03 6.43
N TYR A 296 13.39 0.01 7.27
CA TYR A 296 12.43 1.12 7.06
C TYR A 296 12.64 1.81 5.71
N ARG A 297 13.90 2.12 5.33
CA ARG A 297 14.22 2.73 4.04
C ARG A 297 13.79 1.84 2.87
N ALA A 298 13.99 0.52 2.98
CA ALA A 298 13.51 -0.43 1.99
C ALA A 298 11.96 -0.42 1.88
N GLY A 299 11.26 -0.38 3.02
CA GLY A 299 9.79 -0.25 3.07
C GLY A 299 9.29 1.05 2.44
N ALA A 300 9.92 2.18 2.78
CA ALA A 300 9.57 3.50 2.24
C ALA A 300 9.79 3.59 0.73
N VAL A 301 10.88 3.00 0.20
CA VAL A 301 11.10 2.90 -1.26
C VAL A 301 10.00 2.08 -1.92
N ALA A 302 9.61 0.94 -1.35
CA ALA A 302 8.50 0.14 -1.88
C ALA A 302 7.18 0.93 -1.85
N ALA A 303 6.88 1.65 -0.77
CA ALA A 303 5.68 2.47 -0.65
C ALA A 303 5.68 3.63 -1.68
N GLN A 304 6.81 4.30 -1.88
CA GLN A 304 6.95 5.34 -2.89
C GLN A 304 6.72 4.81 -4.31
N ARG A 305 7.24 3.61 -4.61
CA ARG A 305 7.02 2.95 -5.90
C ARG A 305 5.53 2.71 -6.14
N VAL A 306 4.79 2.24 -5.13
CA VAL A 306 3.32 2.09 -5.21
C VAL A 306 2.65 3.44 -5.48
N ALA A 307 2.99 4.49 -4.73
CA ALA A 307 2.42 5.82 -4.93
C ALA A 307 2.68 6.36 -6.36
N ASP A 308 3.88 6.16 -6.90
CA ASP A 308 4.23 6.54 -8.27
C ASP A 308 3.45 5.74 -9.33
N ILE A 309 3.14 4.46 -9.05
CA ILE A 309 2.28 3.63 -9.93
C ILE A 309 0.85 4.16 -9.92
N VAL A 310 0.23 4.27 -8.74
CA VAL A 310 -1.21 4.58 -8.64
C VAL A 310 -1.55 6.01 -8.99
N THR A 311 -0.62 6.97 -8.87
CA THR A 311 -0.88 8.38 -9.22
C THR A 311 -0.60 8.72 -10.68
N ARG A 312 -0.12 7.76 -11.48
CA ARG A 312 0.11 7.92 -12.92
C ARG A 312 -0.85 7.04 -13.71
N ARG A 313 -1.09 7.40 -14.97
CA ARG A 313 -1.86 6.58 -15.92
C ARG A 313 -0.92 5.78 -16.82
N ASN A 314 -1.42 4.70 -17.40
CA ASN A 314 -0.73 3.85 -18.39
C ASN A 314 0.64 3.31 -17.92
N GLN A 315 0.77 2.97 -16.64
CA GLN A 315 1.96 2.30 -16.11
C GLN A 315 1.96 0.80 -16.45
N PRO A 316 3.14 0.18 -16.73
CA PRO A 316 3.26 -1.24 -17.02
C PRO A 316 3.17 -2.09 -15.74
N HIS A 317 1.99 -2.08 -15.13
CA HIS A 317 1.61 -2.78 -13.91
C HIS A 317 0.12 -3.14 -13.96
N VAL A 318 -0.31 -4.09 -13.15
CA VAL A 318 -1.74 -4.35 -12.91
C VAL A 318 -2.23 -3.45 -11.75
N TYR A 319 -2.97 -2.40 -12.07
CA TYR A 319 -3.42 -1.41 -11.09
C TYR A 319 -4.62 -0.62 -11.61
N ARG A 320 -5.30 0.08 -10.69
CA ARG A 320 -6.24 1.15 -10.98
C ARG A 320 -5.59 2.48 -10.60
N ALA A 321 -5.52 3.41 -11.55
CA ALA A 321 -5.03 4.75 -11.25
C ALA A 321 -5.99 5.45 -10.27
N LEU A 322 -5.43 6.16 -9.29
CA LEU A 322 -6.20 7.04 -8.42
C LEU A 322 -6.91 8.06 -9.31
N PRO A 323 -8.23 8.24 -9.13
CA PRO A 323 -8.97 9.22 -9.88
C PRO A 323 -8.42 10.62 -9.57
N GLY A 324 -8.08 11.37 -10.61
CA GLY A 324 -7.93 12.81 -10.47
C GLY A 324 -9.34 13.39 -10.45
N GLY A 325 -9.88 13.69 -9.26
CA GLY A 325 -11.20 14.31 -9.12
C GLY A 325 -11.25 15.60 -9.92
N GLY A 326 -12.02 15.61 -11.01
CA GLY A 326 -12.05 16.72 -11.97
C GLY A 326 -13.43 17.36 -12.01
N GLY A 327 -13.46 18.69 -11.98
CA GLY A 327 -14.69 19.47 -12.02
C GLY A 327 -14.38 20.97 -12.06
N ARG A 328 -15.38 21.78 -12.44
CA ARG A 328 -15.22 23.24 -12.36
C ARG A 328 -14.97 23.61 -10.90
N GLY A 329 -13.86 24.30 -10.64
CA GLY A 329 -13.46 24.72 -9.29
C GLY A 329 -12.73 23.66 -8.45
N GLN A 330 -12.37 22.51 -9.02
CA GLN A 330 -11.59 21.46 -8.37
C GLN A 330 -10.29 21.22 -9.14
N TRP A 331 -9.16 21.25 -8.44
CA TRP A 331 -7.84 20.95 -8.99
C TRP A 331 -7.22 19.80 -8.21
N PRO A 332 -7.35 18.56 -8.71
CA PRO A 332 -6.80 17.40 -8.04
C PRO A 332 -5.27 17.40 -8.13
N PRO A 333 -4.59 16.71 -7.20
CA PRO A 333 -3.15 16.56 -7.23
C PRO A 333 -2.67 15.80 -8.47
N GLY A 334 -1.51 16.21 -9.00
CA GLY A 334 -0.78 15.47 -10.04
C GLY A 334 -0.04 14.25 -9.49
N ALA A 335 0.74 13.59 -10.35
CA ALA A 335 1.55 12.43 -9.96
C ALA A 335 2.55 12.79 -8.85
N VAL A 336 2.82 11.84 -7.95
CA VAL A 336 3.84 12.04 -6.90
C VAL A 336 5.23 12.16 -7.50
N VAL A 337 6.06 12.98 -6.84
CA VAL A 337 7.48 13.16 -7.16
C VAL A 337 8.28 12.99 -5.89
N GLU A 338 9.27 12.10 -5.92
CA GLU A 338 10.08 11.73 -4.75
C GLU A 338 10.74 12.95 -4.13
N GLY A 339 10.57 13.15 -2.83
CA GLY A 339 11.19 14.26 -2.10
C GLY A 339 10.45 15.60 -2.21
N ASP A 340 9.37 15.68 -2.99
CA ASP A 340 8.60 16.92 -3.19
C ASP A 340 7.33 16.94 -2.33
N ALA A 341 7.39 17.68 -1.22
CA ALA A 341 6.26 17.92 -0.32
C ALA A 341 5.07 18.61 -1.01
N GLY A 342 5.30 19.32 -2.13
CA GLY A 342 4.26 19.96 -2.93
C GLY A 342 3.42 18.98 -3.75
N THR A 343 3.85 17.72 -3.88
CA THR A 343 3.07 16.67 -4.57
C THR A 343 2.41 15.69 -3.61
N HIS A 344 3.04 15.41 -2.46
CA HIS A 344 2.51 14.51 -1.44
C HIS A 344 3.29 14.60 -0.12
N ARG A 345 2.69 14.09 0.95
CA ARG A 345 3.32 13.84 2.26
C ARG A 345 2.98 12.42 2.72
N TRP A 346 3.81 11.92 3.61
CA TRP A 346 3.70 10.62 4.26
C TRP A 346 3.49 10.82 5.75
N GLN A 347 2.60 10.03 6.32
CA GLN A 347 2.40 9.92 7.75
C GLN A 347 2.52 8.45 8.09
N LEU A 348 3.50 8.08 8.91
CA LEU A 348 3.68 6.70 9.36
C LEU A 348 2.51 6.32 10.27
N LEU A 349 1.92 5.15 10.05
CA LEU A 349 0.81 4.62 10.85
C LEU A 349 1.25 3.44 11.70
N ALA A 350 2.02 2.52 11.10
CA ALA A 350 2.61 1.36 11.78
C ALA A 350 4.10 1.25 11.42
N PRO A 351 5.00 0.92 12.38
CA PRO A 351 4.73 0.34 13.71
C PRO A 351 4.39 1.37 14.82
N ARG A 352 4.47 2.66 14.51
CA ARG A 352 4.08 3.73 15.43
C ARG A 352 3.60 4.92 14.61
N SER A 353 2.54 5.59 15.06
CA SER A 353 2.09 6.82 14.42
C SER A 353 3.22 7.87 14.47
N GLY A 354 3.52 8.46 13.33
CA GLY A 354 4.60 9.43 13.14
C GLY A 354 4.12 10.75 12.54
N ALA A 355 4.94 11.78 12.68
CA ALA A 355 4.64 13.12 12.16
C ALA A 355 4.51 13.14 10.63
N CYS A 356 3.75 14.12 10.13
CA CYS A 356 3.57 14.32 8.70
C CYS A 356 4.81 14.91 8.03
N GLY A 357 5.19 14.38 6.88
CA GLY A 357 6.23 14.99 6.06
C GLY A 357 6.63 14.13 4.87
N VAL A 358 7.64 14.55 4.13
CA VAL A 358 8.36 13.62 3.25
C VAL A 358 9.03 12.57 4.16
N PHE A 359 9.25 11.34 3.70
CA PHE A 359 9.73 10.22 4.53
C PHE A 359 10.91 10.52 5.49
N ALA A 360 11.71 11.56 5.27
CA ALA A 360 12.80 11.98 6.16
C ALA A 360 12.68 13.39 6.78
N GLY A 361 11.50 14.02 6.74
CA GLY A 361 11.28 15.35 7.35
C GLY A 361 11.12 15.33 8.88
N SER A 362 10.91 14.15 9.49
CA SER A 362 10.61 14.00 10.91
C SER A 362 11.78 13.47 11.76
N ALA A 363 12.94 13.20 11.14
CA ALA A 363 14.10 12.66 11.82
C ALA A 363 15.24 13.68 11.81
N THR A 364 15.11 14.74 12.62
CA THR A 364 16.32 15.43 13.09
C THR A 364 16.86 14.55 14.23
N PRO A 365 17.97 13.80 14.06
CA PRO A 365 18.53 13.06 15.17
C PRO A 365 18.89 14.06 16.28
N PRO A 366 18.51 13.79 17.53
CA PRO A 366 19.26 14.32 18.66
C PRO A 366 20.74 13.98 18.45
N GLN A 367 21.62 14.94 18.70
CA GLN A 367 23.07 14.73 18.55
C GLN A 367 23.50 13.48 19.34
N GLY A 368 24.22 12.55 18.70
CA GLY A 368 24.70 11.32 19.35
C GLY A 368 23.88 10.04 19.09
N VAL A 369 22.78 10.09 18.32
CA VAL A 369 22.03 8.87 17.94
C VAL A 369 22.69 8.17 16.74
N VAL A 370 23.07 6.90 16.92
CA VAL A 370 23.75 6.03 15.92
C VAL A 370 22.83 5.68 14.73
N ASP A 371 21.51 5.65 14.94
CA ASP A 371 20.51 5.44 13.89
C ASP A 371 19.27 6.35 14.09
N PRO A 372 19.13 7.45 13.32
CA PRO A 372 17.99 8.37 13.44
C PRO A 372 16.64 7.73 13.13
N LEU A 373 16.63 6.63 12.36
CA LEU A 373 15.42 5.96 11.90
C LEU A 373 15.13 4.66 12.68
N GLY A 374 15.95 4.32 13.69
CA GLY A 374 15.81 3.09 14.46
C GLY A 374 14.45 2.97 15.16
N ARG A 375 13.85 4.09 15.58
CA ARG A 375 12.50 4.13 16.17
C ARG A 375 11.39 3.78 15.18
N ASN A 376 11.66 3.92 13.88
CA ASN A 376 10.69 3.65 12.83
C ASN A 376 10.78 2.20 12.34
N VAL A 377 11.77 1.41 12.79
CA VAL A 377 11.97 0.03 12.37
C VAL A 377 10.91 -0.87 12.99
N SER A 378 10.22 -1.64 12.16
CA SER A 378 9.23 -2.61 12.59
C SER A 378 9.90 -3.96 12.86
N ALA A 379 9.57 -4.58 13.99
CA ALA A 379 10.07 -5.91 14.33
C ALA A 379 9.62 -6.99 13.32
N SER A 380 8.44 -6.81 12.72
CA SER A 380 7.91 -7.68 11.65
C SER A 380 8.39 -7.25 10.26
N GLY A 381 9.07 -6.11 10.13
CA GLY A 381 9.41 -5.50 8.85
C GLY A 381 8.18 -5.04 8.04
N ALA A 382 7.02 -4.91 8.69
CA ALA A 382 5.78 -4.44 8.10
C ALA A 382 5.51 -2.98 8.48
N TYR A 383 5.11 -2.18 7.50
CA TYR A 383 4.88 -0.74 7.63
C TYR A 383 3.62 -0.29 6.91
N ALA A 384 2.93 0.71 7.46
CA ALA A 384 1.79 1.38 6.83
C ALA A 384 2.00 2.89 6.87
N TRP A 385 1.64 3.56 5.79
CA TRP A 385 1.66 5.02 5.71
C TRP A 385 0.39 5.56 5.08
N ASN A 386 -0.09 6.69 5.59
CA ASN A 386 -1.06 7.52 4.89
C ASN A 386 -0.34 8.34 3.81
N LEU A 387 -0.88 8.32 2.59
CA LEU A 387 -0.45 9.13 1.45
C LEU A 387 -1.34 10.37 1.37
N TRP A 388 -0.82 11.47 1.89
CA TRP A 388 -1.47 12.77 1.88
C TRP A 388 -1.15 13.51 0.58
N ARG A 389 -2.16 13.96 -0.16
CA ARG A 389 -1.96 14.66 -1.44
C ARG A 389 -2.67 16.01 -1.45
N PRO A 390 -2.07 17.06 -2.05
CA PRO A 390 -2.59 18.41 -1.96
C PRO A 390 -3.71 18.65 -2.98
N TYR A 391 -4.89 18.96 -2.48
CA TYR A 391 -6.03 19.40 -3.26
C TYR A 391 -6.14 20.91 -3.21
N ARG A 392 -6.66 21.47 -4.31
CA ARG A 392 -7.10 22.87 -4.35
C ARG A 392 -8.52 22.90 -4.84
N CYS A 393 -9.36 23.69 -4.19
CA CYS A 393 -10.78 23.76 -4.55
C CYS A 393 -11.40 25.10 -4.22
N CYS A 394 -12.51 25.38 -4.90
CA CYS A 394 -13.39 26.50 -4.69
C CYS A 394 -14.82 26.00 -4.58
N ARG A 395 -15.58 26.57 -3.64
CA ARG A 395 -17.03 26.32 -3.59
C ARG A 395 -17.66 26.82 -4.89
N ARG A 396 -18.35 25.92 -5.59
CA ARG A 396 -19.08 26.28 -6.82
C ARG A 396 -20.20 27.27 -6.50
N ARG A 397 -20.09 28.49 -7.03
CA ARG A 397 -21.08 29.58 -6.85
C ARG A 397 -21.78 29.99 -8.15
N GLY A 398 -21.50 29.31 -9.25
CA GLY A 398 -22.13 29.53 -10.55
C GLY A 398 -22.00 28.31 -11.46
N GLN A 399 -22.58 28.41 -12.66
CA GLN A 399 -22.43 27.37 -13.66
C GLN A 399 -21.02 27.38 -14.26
N TRP A 400 -20.45 28.57 -14.51
CA TRP A 400 -19.17 28.73 -15.20
C TRP A 400 -18.11 29.32 -14.28
N LEU A 401 -16.90 28.77 -14.31
CA LEU A 401 -15.73 29.36 -13.67
C LEU A 401 -15.07 30.29 -14.70
N LEU A 402 -15.07 31.60 -14.44
CA LEU A 402 -14.50 32.60 -15.34
C LEU A 402 -13.00 32.76 -15.09
N HIS A 403 -12.61 32.85 -13.82
CA HIS A 403 -11.22 33.08 -13.43
C HIS A 403 -10.93 32.54 -12.02
N HIS A 404 -9.66 32.25 -11.73
CA HIS A 404 -9.21 31.93 -10.37
C HIS A 404 -7.80 32.47 -10.15
N TRP A 405 -7.48 32.81 -8.90
CA TRP A 405 -6.14 33.23 -8.48
C TRP A 405 -5.72 32.51 -7.20
N GLY A 406 -4.43 32.56 -6.88
CA GLY A 406 -3.86 31.84 -5.74
C GLY A 406 -3.41 30.41 -6.10
N ASN A 407 -2.16 30.08 -5.75
CA ASN A 407 -1.52 28.82 -6.12
C ASN A 407 -1.35 27.85 -4.95
#